data_AF-A0A531M4W6-F1
#
_entry.id   AF-A0A531M4W6-F1
#
_cell.length_a   1.000
_cell.length_b   1.000
_cell.length_c   1.000
_cell.angle_alpha   90.00
_cell.angle_beta   90.00
_cell.angle_gamma   90.00
#
_symmetry.space_group_name_H-M   'P 1'
#
loop_
_entity.id
_entity.type
_entity.pdbx_description
1 polymer ?
#
loop_
_entity_poly.entity_id
_entity_poly.type
_entity_poly.pdbx_seq_one_letter_code
_entity_poly.pdbx_strand_id
1 'polypeptide(L)'
;FWLGLTLALSASSAFAEKSSEFFKSYQEYNDAGKAFLDKIEPRTGAIDLAEGVHLDLKGKFYFLDKKDAASVLTEAWGNPPDAGADSVGMIFPTSHDPIAENNWGIELRWEKIGYVDDSDAASIDYAELLRSMQEDTLSSNDQRVKDGFQPVTLIGWA
;
A
#
# COMPACT_ATOMS: atom_id res chain seq x y z
N PHE A 1 32.02 24.87 -40.31
CA PHE A 1 30.71 24.76 -39.65
C PHE A 1 30.48 23.30 -39.30
N TRP A 2 30.83 22.89 -38.08
CA TRP A 2 30.46 21.57 -37.55
C TRP A 2 29.78 21.84 -36.22
N LEU A 3 28.46 21.73 -36.20
CA LEU A 3 27.65 21.86 -35.00
C LEU A 3 27.63 20.49 -34.32
N GLY A 4 28.39 20.37 -33.22
CA GLY A 4 28.24 19.25 -32.29
C GLY A 4 26.96 19.46 -31.48
N LEU A 5 26.01 18.54 -31.63
CA LEU A 5 24.81 18.49 -30.81
C LEU A 5 25.16 17.66 -29.56
N THR A 6 25.52 18.33 -28.46
CA THR A 6 25.62 17.66 -27.14
C THR A 6 24.21 17.47 -26.59
N LEU A 7 23.71 16.23 -26.69
CA LEU A 7 22.51 15.80 -26.00
C LEU A 7 22.86 15.60 -24.52
N ALA A 8 22.60 16.62 -23.70
CA ALA A 8 22.65 16.49 -22.26
C ALA A 8 21.43 15.69 -21.80
N LEU A 9 21.57 14.36 -21.69
CA LEU A 9 20.65 13.57 -20.87
C LEU A 9 20.89 13.95 -19.41
N SER A 10 20.08 14.87 -18.89
CA SER A 10 19.87 14.98 -17.45
C SER A 10 19.08 13.75 -17.01
N ALA A 11 19.79 12.63 -16.80
CA ALA A 11 19.27 11.58 -15.95
C ALA A 11 19.21 12.17 -14.54
N SER A 12 18.06 12.71 -14.17
CA SER A 12 17.73 12.86 -12.76
C SER A 12 17.73 11.44 -12.21
N SER A 13 18.87 11.02 -11.66
CA SER A 13 18.89 9.94 -10.70
C SER A 13 17.90 10.33 -9.62
N ALA A 14 16.69 9.76 -9.70
CA ALA A 14 15.84 9.53 -8.56
C ALA A 14 16.63 8.59 -7.64
N PHE A 15 17.64 9.16 -6.98
CA PHE A 15 18.34 8.52 -5.89
C PHE A 15 17.26 8.41 -4.83
N ALA A 16 16.80 7.19 -4.56
CA ALA A 16 16.06 6.91 -3.36
C ALA A 16 16.85 7.57 -2.22
N GLU A 17 16.29 8.64 -1.66
CA GLU A 17 16.70 9.17 -0.36
C GLU A 17 16.89 7.96 0.54
N LYS A 18 18.07 7.80 1.16
CA LYS A 18 18.33 6.58 1.93
C LYS A 18 17.16 6.38 2.87
N SER A 19 16.64 5.17 3.00
CA SER A 19 15.62 4.80 4.01
C SER A 19 15.80 5.52 5.35
N SER A 20 17.04 5.68 5.80
CA SER A 20 17.45 6.40 7.01
C SER A 20 17.21 7.92 7.04
N GLU A 21 17.15 8.55 5.87
CA GLU A 21 16.83 9.96 5.67
C GLU A 21 15.32 10.17 5.52
N PHE A 22 14.64 9.22 4.87
CA PHE A 22 13.20 9.28 4.64
C PHE A 22 12.37 8.95 5.90
N PHE A 23 12.69 7.84 6.57
CA PHE A 23 11.97 7.36 7.75
C PHE A 23 12.53 7.98 9.03
N LYS A 24 11.75 8.86 9.67
CA LYS A 24 12.21 9.66 10.82
C LYS A 24 12.58 8.80 12.02
N SER A 25 11.86 7.71 12.25
CA SER A 25 12.11 6.75 13.33
C SER A 25 13.15 5.69 12.97
N TYR A 26 13.81 5.77 11.81
CA TYR A 26 14.78 4.77 11.36
C TYR A 26 15.83 4.41 12.43
N GLN A 27 16.35 5.42 13.14
CA GLN A 27 17.38 5.20 14.16
C GLN A 27 16.89 4.46 15.41
N GLU A 28 15.59 4.53 15.68
CA GLU A 28 14.93 3.91 16.83
C GLU A 28 14.74 2.40 16.66
N TYR A 29 14.76 1.90 15.42
CA TYR A 29 14.64 0.47 15.13
C TYR A 29 15.93 -0.31 15.42
N ASN A 30 15.76 -1.59 15.73
CA ASN A 30 16.84 -2.56 15.78
C ASN A 30 17.36 -2.90 14.37
N ASP A 31 18.40 -3.72 14.28
CA ASP A 31 19.02 -4.09 13.00
C ASP A 31 18.05 -4.76 12.02
N ALA A 32 17.08 -5.54 12.52
CA ALA A 32 16.07 -6.19 11.68
C ALA A 32 15.08 -5.17 11.09
N GLY A 33 14.59 -4.22 11.90
CA GLY A 33 13.71 -3.16 11.42
C GLY A 33 14.42 -2.22 10.44
N LYS A 34 15.67 -1.89 10.70
CA LYS A 34 16.53 -1.13 9.77
C LYS A 34 16.71 -1.85 8.45
N ALA A 35 17.10 -3.13 8.48
CA ALA A 35 17.23 -3.95 7.28
C ALA A 35 15.91 -4.09 6.50
N PHE A 36 14.77 -4.12 7.20
CA PHE A 36 13.47 -4.09 6.55
C PHE A 36 13.22 -2.74 5.86
N LEU A 37 13.46 -1.61 6.51
CA LEU A 37 13.26 -0.30 5.90
C LEU A 37 14.22 -0.02 4.74
N ASP A 38 15.44 -0.58 4.78
CA ASP A 38 16.45 -0.45 3.73
C ASP A 38 16.06 -1.08 2.40
N LYS A 39 15.16 -2.08 2.41
CA LYS A 39 14.65 -2.72 1.17
C LYS A 39 13.38 -2.07 0.63
N ILE A 40 12.80 -1.12 1.37
CA ILE A 40 11.58 -0.41 0.97
C ILE A 40 11.98 0.84 0.17
N GLU A 41 11.25 1.13 -0.90
CA GLU A 41 11.49 2.25 -1.81
C GLU A 41 10.28 3.21 -1.82
N PRO A 42 10.23 4.18 -0.88
CA PRO A 42 9.14 5.16 -0.83
C PRO A 42 9.15 6.05 -2.07
N ARG A 43 7.98 6.19 -2.71
CA ARG A 43 7.79 7.12 -3.84
C ARG A 43 6.83 8.23 -3.44
N THR A 44 7.21 9.48 -3.69
CA THR A 44 6.39 10.65 -3.38
C THR A 44 6.03 11.42 -4.64
N GLY A 45 5.07 12.36 -4.51
CA GLY A 45 4.64 13.21 -5.63
C GLY A 45 3.62 12.52 -6.52
N ALA A 46 3.79 12.68 -7.84
CA ALA A 46 2.91 12.09 -8.85
C ALA A 46 3.37 10.66 -9.16
N ILE A 47 2.44 9.70 -9.05
CA ILE A 47 2.69 8.28 -9.34
C ILE A 47 1.75 7.84 -10.46
N ASP A 48 2.35 7.36 -11.54
CA ASP A 48 1.61 6.76 -12.66
C ASP A 48 1.51 5.25 -12.43
N LEU A 49 0.28 4.75 -12.40
CA LEU A 49 -0.04 3.34 -12.31
C LEU A 49 -0.52 2.82 -13.68
N ALA A 50 -0.70 1.50 -13.77
CA ALA A 50 -1.26 0.88 -14.97
C ALA A 50 -2.67 1.40 -15.28
N GLU A 51 -3.14 1.14 -16.51
CA GLU A 51 -4.49 1.50 -16.98
C GLU A 51 -4.81 3.02 -16.89
N GLY A 52 -3.79 3.87 -16.92
CA GLY A 52 -3.94 5.33 -16.94
C GLY A 52 -4.36 5.93 -15.58
N VAL A 53 -4.19 5.19 -14.48
CA VAL A 53 -4.47 5.70 -13.15
C VAL A 53 -3.32 6.60 -12.68
N HIS A 54 -3.64 7.82 -12.30
CA HIS A 54 -2.67 8.81 -11.81
C HIS A 54 -2.96 9.17 -10.36
N LEU A 55 -1.95 9.02 -9.48
CA LEU A 55 -2.03 9.40 -8.08
C LEU A 55 -1.25 10.70 -7.84
N ASP A 56 -1.87 11.68 -7.19
CA ASP A 56 -1.20 12.89 -6.68
C ASP A 56 -1.19 12.87 -5.15
N LEU A 57 -0.03 12.53 -4.58
CA LEU A 57 0.14 12.34 -3.13
C LEU A 57 0.44 13.65 -2.38
N LYS A 58 0.65 14.77 -3.09
CA LYS A 58 0.84 16.13 -2.55
C LYS A 58 1.86 16.23 -1.41
N GLY A 59 2.86 15.35 -1.38
CA GLY A 59 3.91 15.27 -0.34
C GLY A 59 3.43 14.87 1.06
N LYS A 60 2.14 14.59 1.25
CA LYS A 60 1.56 14.12 2.53
C LYS A 60 1.57 12.61 2.65
N PHE A 61 1.67 11.94 1.52
CA PHE A 61 1.68 10.50 1.43
C PHE A 61 2.86 10.04 0.58
N TYR A 62 3.25 8.79 0.77
CA TYR A 62 4.16 8.07 -0.10
C TYR A 62 3.53 6.76 -0.53
N PHE A 63 3.93 6.28 -1.70
CA PHE A 63 3.49 5.04 -2.30
C PHE A 63 4.60 4.00 -2.21
N LEU A 64 4.20 2.78 -1.87
CA LEU A 64 4.98 1.56 -1.96
C LEU A 64 4.40 0.71 -3.09
N ASP A 65 5.24 0.20 -3.98
CA ASP A 65 4.77 -0.65 -5.06
C ASP A 65 4.33 -2.04 -4.55
N LYS A 66 3.83 -2.87 -5.46
CA LYS A 66 3.37 -4.23 -5.15
C LYS A 66 4.38 -5.06 -4.34
N LYS A 67 5.68 -4.97 -4.65
CA LYS A 67 6.72 -5.75 -3.95
C LYS A 67 6.80 -5.31 -2.49
N ASP A 68 6.89 -4.01 -2.29
CA ASP A 68 7.05 -3.43 -0.95
C ASP A 68 5.77 -3.57 -0.13
N ALA A 69 4.60 -3.40 -0.75
CA ALA A 69 3.30 -3.66 -0.14
C ALA A 69 3.18 -5.10 0.38
N ALA A 70 3.56 -6.10 -0.42
CA ALA A 70 3.56 -7.50 0.01
C ALA A 70 4.50 -7.73 1.19
N SER A 71 5.71 -7.16 1.17
CA SER A 71 6.64 -7.22 2.32
C SER A 71 6.08 -6.58 3.58
N VAL A 72 5.40 -5.43 3.47
CA VAL A 72 4.77 -4.77 4.63
C VAL A 72 3.63 -5.63 5.19
N LEU A 73 2.71 -6.07 4.34
CA LEU A 73 1.54 -6.85 4.78
C LEU A 73 1.96 -8.16 5.44
N THR A 74 2.95 -8.86 4.89
CA THR A 74 3.34 -10.19 5.37
C THR A 74 4.40 -10.14 6.47
N GLU A 75 5.53 -9.48 6.24
CA GLU A 75 6.67 -9.55 7.15
C GLU A 75 6.58 -8.53 8.29
N ALA A 76 6.06 -7.33 8.03
CA ALA A 76 5.92 -6.30 9.06
C ALA A 76 4.61 -6.45 9.85
N TRP A 77 3.50 -6.70 9.17
CA TRP A 77 2.17 -6.75 9.80
C TRP A 77 1.73 -8.18 10.14
N GLY A 78 2.48 -9.19 9.70
CA GLY A 78 2.23 -10.58 10.08
C GLY A 78 0.98 -11.18 9.45
N ASN A 79 0.55 -10.70 8.28
CA ASN A 79 -0.56 -11.33 7.55
C ASN A 79 -0.12 -12.62 6.83
N PRO A 80 -1.08 -13.47 6.41
CA PRO A 80 -0.82 -14.66 5.60
C PRO A 80 0.07 -14.40 4.37
N PRO A 81 0.83 -15.40 3.88
CA PRO A 81 1.77 -15.22 2.76
C PRO A 81 1.16 -14.74 1.43
N ASP A 82 -0.13 -14.97 1.24
CA ASP A 82 -0.91 -14.51 0.08
C ASP A 82 -1.45 -13.09 0.25
N ALA A 83 -1.27 -12.46 1.42
CA ALA A 83 -1.63 -11.06 1.63
C ALA A 83 -0.82 -10.16 0.68
N GLY A 84 -1.54 -9.29 -0.04
CA GLY A 84 -0.95 -8.42 -1.05
C GLY A 84 -0.68 -9.07 -2.42
N ALA A 85 -1.05 -10.34 -2.63
CA ALA A 85 -0.88 -11.02 -3.92
C ALA A 85 -1.57 -10.26 -5.08
N ASP A 86 -2.72 -9.65 -4.81
CA ASP A 86 -3.49 -8.85 -5.76
C ASP A 86 -3.32 -7.33 -5.56
N SER A 87 -2.39 -6.92 -4.69
CA SER A 87 -2.09 -5.51 -4.46
C SER A 87 -1.44 -4.88 -5.69
N VAL A 88 -1.90 -3.68 -6.04
CA VAL A 88 -1.22 -2.75 -6.95
C VAL A 88 -0.09 -2.03 -6.21
N GLY A 89 -0.28 -1.80 -4.91
CA GLY A 89 0.65 -1.15 -4.01
C GLY A 89 -0.06 -0.64 -2.75
N MET A 90 0.65 0.12 -1.94
CA MET A 90 0.13 0.71 -0.71
C MET A 90 0.47 2.20 -0.60
N ILE A 91 -0.44 2.97 -0.02
CA ILE A 91 -0.22 4.39 0.30
C ILE A 91 -0.12 4.55 1.81
N PHE A 92 0.87 5.32 2.26
CA PHE A 92 1.11 5.63 3.66
C PHE A 92 1.24 7.14 3.87
N PRO A 93 0.78 7.68 5.01
CA PRO A 93 1.09 9.05 5.40
C PRO A 93 2.59 9.21 5.69
N THR A 94 3.21 10.32 5.26
CA THR A 94 4.65 10.60 5.48
C THR A 94 5.04 10.80 6.94
N SER A 95 4.08 10.85 7.86
CA SER A 95 4.31 10.89 9.30
C SER A 95 4.45 9.51 9.96
N HIS A 96 4.22 8.42 9.24
CA HIS A 96 4.29 7.07 9.77
C HIS A 96 5.19 6.17 8.93
N ASP A 97 6.07 5.44 9.62
CA ASP A 97 6.88 4.39 9.00
C ASP A 97 6.03 3.11 8.83
N PRO A 98 6.28 2.28 7.82
CA PRO A 98 5.43 1.12 7.49
C PRO A 98 5.52 -0.02 8.53
N ILE A 99 6.45 0.07 9.48
CA ILE A 99 6.65 -0.90 10.56
C ILE A 99 6.42 -0.32 11.97
N ALA A 100 5.93 0.91 12.09
CA ALA A 100 5.60 1.51 13.38
C ALA A 100 4.34 0.84 13.99
N GLU A 101 4.33 0.63 15.32
CA GLU A 101 3.27 -0.11 16.03
C GLU A 101 1.85 0.46 15.83
N ASN A 102 1.72 1.78 15.67
CA ASN A 102 0.44 2.48 15.50
C ASN A 102 0.35 3.18 14.13
N ASN A 103 0.77 2.49 13.07
CA ASN A 103 0.62 3.00 11.72
C ASN A 103 -0.69 2.53 11.06
N TRP A 104 -0.94 3.08 9.88
CA TRP A 104 -1.99 2.64 8.98
C TRP A 104 -1.54 2.89 7.55
N GLY A 105 -2.14 2.17 6.61
CA GLY A 105 -1.89 2.30 5.19
C GLY A 105 -3.12 1.92 4.39
N ILE A 106 -3.17 2.38 3.14
CA ILE A 106 -4.24 2.07 2.19
C ILE A 106 -3.67 1.06 1.21
N GLU A 107 -4.18 -0.17 1.21
CA GLU A 107 -3.90 -1.13 0.14
C GLU A 107 -4.73 -0.78 -1.09
N LEU A 108 -4.05 -0.57 -2.22
CA LEU A 108 -4.69 -0.41 -3.51
C LEU A 108 -4.77 -1.78 -4.19
N ARG A 109 -5.98 -2.17 -4.57
CA ARG A 109 -6.22 -3.36 -5.38
C ARG A 109 -6.99 -2.99 -6.62
N TRP A 110 -6.70 -3.67 -7.72
CA TRP A 110 -7.49 -3.56 -8.93
C TRP A 110 -8.48 -4.73 -8.98
N GLU A 111 -9.75 -4.42 -8.75
CA GLU A 111 -10.83 -5.37 -8.90
C GLU A 111 -11.59 -5.01 -10.16
N LYS A 112 -11.60 -5.91 -11.16
CA LYS A 112 -12.43 -5.75 -12.36
C LYS A 112 -13.87 -6.09 -12.01
N ILE A 113 -14.48 -5.32 -11.13
CA ILE A 113 -15.92 -5.30 -10.95
C ILE A 113 -16.50 -4.69 -12.22
N GLY A 114 -17.16 -5.53 -13.01
CA GLY A 114 -17.81 -5.11 -14.25
C GLY A 114 -18.83 -4.00 -13.98
N TYR A 115 -19.21 -3.30 -15.05
CA TYR A 115 -20.27 -2.29 -15.05
C TYR A 115 -21.52 -2.82 -14.32
N VAL A 116 -21.88 -2.19 -13.20
CA VAL A 116 -23.20 -2.34 -12.59
C VAL A 116 -24.07 -1.28 -13.22
N ASP A 117 -25.21 -1.66 -13.79
CA ASP A 117 -26.17 -0.70 -14.30
C ASP A 117 -26.64 0.21 -13.16
N ASP A 118 -26.72 1.53 -13.39
CA ASP A 118 -27.07 2.50 -12.34
C ASP A 118 -28.44 2.18 -11.69
N SER A 119 -29.35 1.55 -12.45
CA SER A 119 -30.65 1.12 -11.93
C SER A 119 -30.56 -0.07 -10.97
N ASP A 120 -29.59 -0.96 -11.17
CA ASP A 120 -29.31 -2.08 -10.27
C ASP A 120 -28.55 -1.61 -9.02
N ALA A 121 -27.60 -0.68 -9.17
CA ALA A 121 -26.85 -0.10 -8.06
C ALA A 121 -27.76 0.63 -7.04
N ALA A 122 -28.79 1.33 -7.51
CA ALA A 122 -29.76 2.01 -6.66
C ALA A 122 -30.65 1.06 -5.82
N SER A 123 -30.69 -0.22 -6.18
CA SER A 123 -31.51 -1.24 -5.48
C SER A 123 -30.74 -2.02 -4.42
N ILE A 124 -29.41 -1.88 -4.35
CA ILE A 124 -28.57 -2.60 -3.39
C ILE A 124 -28.68 -1.96 -2.01
N ASP A 125 -29.05 -2.74 -1.00
CA ASP A 125 -28.92 -2.34 0.39
C ASP A 125 -27.47 -2.49 0.85
N TYR A 126 -26.68 -1.42 0.68
CA TYR A 126 -25.27 -1.39 1.07
C TYR A 126 -25.04 -1.52 2.59
N ALA A 127 -26.06 -1.22 3.41
CA ALA A 127 -25.96 -1.41 4.85
C ALA A 127 -26.10 -2.89 5.20
N GLU A 128 -27.04 -3.60 4.57
CA GLU A 128 -27.17 -5.05 4.70
C GLU A 128 -25.94 -5.78 4.15
N LEU A 129 -25.43 -5.38 2.98
CA LEU A 129 -24.22 -5.95 2.39
C LEU A 129 -23.01 -5.78 3.32
N LEU A 130 -22.79 -4.57 3.85
CA LEU A 130 -21.70 -4.32 4.80
C LEU A 130 -21.83 -5.19 6.04
N ARG A 131 -23.04 -5.30 6.60
CA ARG A 131 -23.30 -6.15 7.77
C ARG A 131 -22.96 -7.62 7.48
N SER A 132 -23.36 -8.15 6.33
CA SER A 132 -23.01 -9.51 5.91
C SER A 132 -21.49 -9.69 5.81
N MET A 133 -20.79 -8.75 5.17
CA MET A 133 -19.33 -8.80 5.05
C MET A 133 -18.63 -8.71 6.42
N GLN A 134 -19.19 -7.95 7.37
CA GLN A 134 -18.69 -7.88 8.74
C GLN A 134 -18.86 -9.22 9.47
N GLU A 135 -20.04 -9.85 9.35
CA GLU A 135 -20.32 -11.17 9.92
C GLU A 135 -19.39 -12.25 9.32
N ASP A 136 -19.20 -12.24 8.00
CA ASP A 136 -18.29 -13.14 7.30
C ASP A 136 -16.83 -12.95 7.72
N THR A 137 -16.41 -11.69 7.92
CA THR A 137 -15.07 -11.34 8.42
C THR A 137 -14.87 -11.90 9.84
N LEU A 138 -15.85 -11.72 10.72
CA LEU A 138 -15.81 -12.24 12.08
C LEU A 138 -15.75 -13.77 12.10
N SER A 139 -16.54 -14.45 11.26
CA SER A 139 -16.52 -15.91 11.17
C SER A 139 -15.19 -16.43 10.59
N SER A 140 -14.59 -15.71 9.65
CA SER A 140 -13.31 -16.10 9.02
C SER A 140 -12.12 -15.97 9.97
N ASN A 141 -12.23 -15.17 11.04
CA ASN A 141 -11.18 -15.04 12.05
C ASN A 141 -10.86 -16.35 12.77
N ASP A 142 -11.82 -17.29 12.88
CA ASP A 142 -11.58 -18.60 13.49
C ASP A 142 -10.44 -19.35 12.78
N GLN A 143 -10.40 -19.28 11.45
CA GLN A 143 -9.34 -19.91 10.67
C GLN A 143 -8.03 -19.13 10.79
N ARG A 144 -8.07 -17.79 10.74
CA ARG A 144 -6.89 -16.94 10.94
C ARG A 144 -6.18 -17.25 12.26
N VAL A 145 -6.94 -17.34 13.36
CA VAL A 145 -6.40 -17.63 14.69
C VAL A 145 -5.81 -19.05 14.76
N LYS A 146 -6.47 -20.05 14.15
CA LYS A 146 -5.92 -21.43 14.05
C LYS A 146 -4.58 -21.45 13.31
N ASP A 147 -4.44 -20.61 12.29
CA ASP A 147 -3.23 -20.52 11.47
C ASP A 147 -2.16 -19.57 12.08
N GLY A 148 -2.42 -19.01 13.27
CA GLY A 148 -1.47 -18.17 14.01
C GLY A 148 -1.49 -16.69 13.65
N PHE A 149 -2.49 -16.23 12.88
CA PHE A 149 -2.67 -14.84 12.48
C PHE A 149 -3.60 -14.09 13.43
N GLN A 150 -3.39 -12.77 13.54
CA GLN A 150 -4.28 -11.92 14.31
C GLN A 150 -5.66 -11.81 13.64
N PRO A 151 -6.74 -11.73 14.43
CA PRO A 151 -8.08 -11.47 13.91
C PRO A 151 -8.16 -10.06 13.31
N VAL A 152 -9.02 -9.90 12.32
CA VAL A 152 -9.27 -8.62 11.63
C VAL A 152 -10.73 -8.22 11.80
N THR A 153 -11.02 -6.92 11.69
CA THR A 153 -12.38 -6.40 11.80
C THR A 153 -12.64 -5.45 10.63
N LEU A 154 -13.73 -5.69 9.90
CA LEU A 154 -14.23 -4.76 8.89
C LEU A 154 -15.06 -3.67 9.59
N ILE A 155 -14.61 -2.41 9.54
CA ILE A 155 -15.30 -1.31 10.22
C ILE A 155 -16.42 -0.70 9.36
N GLY A 156 -16.18 -0.53 8.06
CA GLY A 156 -17.11 0.13 7.16
C GLY A 156 -16.55 0.31 5.75
N TRP A 157 -17.31 1.00 4.91
CA TRP A 157 -16.84 1.52 3.63
C TRP A 157 -15.84 2.67 3.84
N ALA A 158 -14.92 2.84 2.88
CA ALA A 158 -13.93 3.93 2.89
C ALA A 158 -14.52 5.27 2.40
#